data_AF-A0A4Q6B4M4-F1
#
_entry.id   AF-A0A4Q6B4M4-F1
#
_cell.length_a   1.000
_cell.length_b   1.000
_cell.length_c   1.000
_cell.angle_alpha   90.00
_cell.angle_beta   90.00
_cell.angle_gamma   90.00
#
_symmetry.space_group_name_H-M   'P 1'
#
loop_
_entity.id
_entity.type
_entity.pdbx_description
1 polymer ?
#
loop_
_entity_poly.entity_id
_entity_poly.type
_entity_poly.pdbx_seq_one_letter_code
_entity_poly.pdbx_strand_id
1 'polypeptide(L)'
;MRNTWVLSSILAALLSCKASPSAPSYERTRGTKDERPKPGVSVPKPLGGIETPEGVLILLSDPNEVAFPRLTHAQWEFTVRDLLFLSTVPGNSKNFPVDKPTKFGNDGTNFFISGDLWAAYRDAAEDLAEKVGSNANAYKKILPSDSADSKTIVATILKRAYRRPVVDKEIAEMLAIYNKGSSFFPSIKDEKGANIAALLSAVLQSPLFLYRSELGKAGEDESATLSEYELASRLSYAIWNSMPDAALFKAADDKSILKTRASPGERRHT
;
A
#
# COMPACT_ATOMS: atom_id res chain seq x y z
N MET A 1 28.09 -22.56 -8.08
CA MET A 1 28.99 -21.55 -7.48
C MET A 1 28.41 -20.19 -7.83
N ARG A 2 27.72 -19.54 -6.88
CA ARG A 2 27.03 -18.25 -7.10
C ARG A 2 28.00 -17.12 -6.71
N ASN A 3 28.32 -16.26 -7.66
CA ASN A 3 29.20 -15.11 -7.47
C ASN A 3 28.47 -14.03 -6.65
N THR A 4 28.95 -13.84 -5.42
CA THR A 4 28.56 -12.78 -4.50
C THR A 4 29.45 -11.56 -4.70
N TRP A 5 29.11 -10.64 -5.60
CA TRP A 5 29.70 -9.29 -5.62
C TRP A 5 28.70 -8.32 -6.25
N VAL A 6 28.25 -7.33 -5.46
CA VAL A 6 28.16 -5.89 -5.79
C VAL A 6 27.37 -5.18 -4.66
N LEU A 7 28.14 -4.58 -3.73
CA LEU A 7 27.99 -3.24 -3.11
C LEU A 7 26.60 -2.88 -2.53
N SER A 8 26.32 -2.86 -1.21
CA SER A 8 27.00 -2.22 -0.08
C SER A 8 27.46 -0.78 -0.37
N SER A 9 26.53 0.19 -0.35
CA SER A 9 26.78 1.64 -0.17
C SER A 9 25.48 2.46 -0.11
N ILE A 10 24.69 2.38 0.97
CA ILE A 10 23.83 3.50 1.41
C ILE A 10 23.80 3.48 2.95
N LEU A 11 24.86 4.01 3.57
CA LEU A 11 24.90 4.29 4.99
C LEU A 11 25.67 5.60 5.22
N ALA A 12 24.97 6.74 5.12
CA ALA A 12 25.41 8.01 5.70
C ALA A 12 24.30 9.08 5.57
N ALA A 13 23.38 9.13 6.53
CA ALA A 13 22.63 10.34 6.87
C ALA A 13 21.96 10.17 8.25
N LEU A 14 22.75 10.03 9.31
CA LEU A 14 22.28 10.12 10.69
C LEU A 14 23.21 11.06 11.45
N LEU A 15 22.88 12.35 11.50
CA LEU A 15 23.38 13.31 12.49
C LEU A 15 22.57 14.61 12.42
N SER A 16 21.35 14.55 12.97
CA SER A 16 20.73 15.63 13.78
C SER A 16 19.26 15.33 14.01
N CYS A 17 18.92 14.86 15.21
CA CYS A 17 17.98 15.61 16.06
C CYS A 17 17.98 15.07 17.49
N LYS A 18 17.90 16.01 18.42
CA LYS A 18 17.91 15.87 19.86
C LYS A 18 16.60 15.22 20.35
N ALA A 19 16.73 14.47 21.45
CA ALA A 19 15.69 14.01 22.37
C ALA A 19 14.56 13.14 21.81
N SER A 20 14.53 11.88 22.25
CA SER A 20 13.36 11.00 22.15
C SER A 20 12.15 11.68 22.84
N PRO A 21 10.97 11.73 22.21
CA PRO A 21 9.77 12.15 22.91
C PRO A 21 9.44 11.14 24.01
N SER A 22 9.30 11.63 25.24
CA SER A 22 8.85 10.85 26.39
C SER A 22 7.41 10.40 26.19
N ALA A 23 7.09 9.15 26.55
CA ALA A 23 5.71 8.67 26.58
C ALA A 23 4.86 9.53 27.54
N PRO A 24 3.62 9.93 27.17
CA PRO A 24 2.73 10.63 28.08
C PRO A 24 2.34 9.71 29.25
N SER A 25 2.59 10.16 30.48
CA SER A 25 2.14 9.50 31.70
C SER A 25 0.68 9.84 31.96
N TYR A 26 -0.21 8.86 31.89
CA TYR A 26 -1.59 9.00 32.37
C TYR A 26 -1.66 8.63 33.86
N GLU A 27 -1.91 9.61 34.72
CA GLU A 27 -2.29 9.35 36.11
C GLU A 27 -3.69 8.72 36.15
N ARG A 28 -3.77 7.48 36.60
CA ARG A 28 -5.04 6.77 36.79
C ARG A 28 -5.65 7.24 38.12
N THR A 29 -6.49 8.27 38.10
CA THR A 29 -7.31 8.65 39.25
C THR A 29 -8.34 7.55 39.53
N ARG A 30 -8.26 6.97 40.72
CA ARG A 30 -9.13 5.88 41.19
C ARG A 30 -10.42 6.48 41.74
N GLY A 31 -11.45 6.59 40.90
CA GLY A 31 -12.78 7.03 41.32
C GLY A 31 -13.48 6.01 42.22
N THR A 32 -14.01 6.49 43.35
CA THR A 32 -14.76 5.76 44.38
C THR A 32 -16.16 5.34 43.91
N LYS A 33 -16.69 4.29 44.54
CA LYS A 33 -17.96 3.61 44.25
C LYS A 33 -19.22 4.45 44.54
N ASP A 34 -20.29 4.00 43.87
CA ASP A 34 -21.72 4.09 44.19
C ASP A 34 -22.51 5.30 43.70
N GLU A 35 -23.05 5.18 42.48
CA GLU A 35 -24.40 5.65 42.13
C GLU A 35 -24.96 4.79 40.97
N ARG A 36 -26.13 4.16 41.17
CA ARG A 36 -26.84 3.43 40.09
C ARG A 36 -27.77 4.39 39.34
N PRO A 37 -27.79 4.43 37.99
CA PRO A 37 -28.83 5.14 37.25
C PRO A 37 -30.05 4.25 36.95
N LYS A 38 -31.22 4.91 36.86
CA LYS A 38 -32.57 4.37 36.62
C LYS A 38 -32.77 3.84 35.19
N PRO A 39 -33.74 2.92 34.93
CA PRO A 39 -34.00 2.39 33.60
C PRO A 39 -34.88 3.35 32.78
N GLY A 40 -34.40 3.71 31.58
CA GLY A 40 -35.13 4.54 30.61
C GLY A 40 -34.18 5.24 29.64
N VAL A 41 -33.48 4.48 28.80
CA VAL A 41 -32.71 5.04 27.68
C VAL A 41 -33.30 4.51 26.38
N SER A 42 -33.72 5.43 25.53
CA SER A 42 -34.16 5.18 24.16
C SER A 42 -33.10 4.36 23.42
N VAL A 43 -33.55 3.29 22.74
CA VAL A 43 -32.73 2.51 21.82
C VAL A 43 -32.13 3.48 20.78
N PRO A 44 -30.81 3.51 20.57
CA PRO A 44 -30.23 4.32 19.50
C PRO A 44 -30.82 3.87 18.16
N LYS A 45 -31.33 4.84 17.40
CA LYS A 45 -31.76 4.67 16.01
C LYS A 45 -30.65 3.96 15.23
N PRO A 46 -30.96 2.98 14.35
CA PRO A 46 -29.94 2.30 13.55
C PRO A 46 -29.08 3.34 12.83
N LEU A 47 -27.76 3.15 12.89
CA LEU A 47 -26.74 3.97 12.24
C LEU A 47 -26.93 3.94 10.72
N GLY A 48 -27.88 4.74 10.24
CA GLY A 48 -27.93 5.22 8.87
C GLY A 48 -26.83 6.25 8.69
N GLY A 49 -26.07 6.12 7.60
CA GLY A 49 -24.96 7.01 7.27
C GLY A 49 -25.41 8.46 7.27
N ILE A 50 -24.85 9.24 8.19
CA ILE A 50 -24.93 10.69 8.15
C ILE A 50 -24.01 11.11 6.98
N GLU A 51 -24.52 11.96 6.08
CA GLU A 51 -23.70 12.57 5.04
C GLU A 51 -22.52 13.30 5.71
N THR A 52 -21.32 12.73 5.60
CA THR A 52 -20.10 13.32 6.13
C THR A 52 -19.57 14.37 5.16
N PRO A 53 -18.99 15.48 5.64
CA PRO A 53 -18.33 16.46 4.77
C PRO A 53 -17.19 15.76 4.04
N GLU A 54 -17.26 15.71 2.71
CA GLU A 54 -16.30 15.10 1.77
C GLU A 54 -15.34 14.04 2.37
N GLY A 55 -15.82 12.81 2.52
CA GLY A 55 -14.95 11.66 2.82
C GLY A 55 -15.56 10.63 3.76
N VAL A 56 -14.92 9.47 3.86
CA VAL A 56 -15.30 8.42 4.82
C VAL A 56 -14.51 8.62 6.11
N LEU A 57 -15.21 9.00 7.17
CA LEU A 57 -14.64 9.20 8.50
C LEU A 57 -14.39 7.85 9.17
N ILE A 58 -13.19 7.65 9.69
CA ILE A 58 -12.81 6.50 10.51
C ILE A 58 -12.45 7.00 11.91
N LEU A 59 -13.04 6.39 12.94
CA LEU A 59 -12.68 6.63 14.34
C LEU A 59 -11.34 5.95 14.64
N LEU A 60 -10.40 6.68 15.23
CA LEU A 60 -9.06 6.21 15.62
C LEU A 60 -9.09 5.49 16.97
N SER A 61 -10.18 5.54 17.74
CA SER A 61 -10.33 4.89 19.05
C SER A 61 -10.54 3.34 19.01
N ASP A 62 -10.02 2.72 17.94
CA ASP A 62 -9.71 1.30 17.68
C ASP A 62 -10.83 0.34 17.19
N PRO A 63 -10.61 -0.33 16.03
CA PRO A 63 -10.32 -1.77 16.11
C PRO A 63 -9.19 -2.30 15.16
N ASN A 64 -8.41 -1.43 14.52
CA ASN A 64 -7.23 -1.70 13.67
C ASN A 64 -6.43 -0.39 13.41
N GLU A 65 -5.97 0.28 14.46
CA GLU A 65 -5.31 1.60 14.43
C GLU A 65 -4.26 1.80 13.32
N VAL A 66 -4.35 2.95 12.64
CA VAL A 66 -3.68 3.30 11.39
C VAL A 66 -2.26 3.83 11.62
N ALA A 67 -1.27 3.10 11.09
CA ALA A 67 -0.05 3.63 10.49
C ALA A 67 0.62 2.52 9.66
N PHE A 68 0.41 2.53 8.34
CA PHE A 68 1.11 1.68 7.36
C PHE A 68 1.03 0.15 7.60
N PRO A 69 -0.09 -0.54 7.34
CA PRO A 69 -0.09 -2.00 7.37
C PRO A 69 0.76 -2.57 6.23
N ARG A 70 1.71 -3.46 6.57
CA ARG A 70 2.45 -4.27 5.58
C ARG A 70 1.48 -5.20 4.87
N LEU A 71 1.69 -5.40 3.57
CA LEU A 71 1.00 -6.46 2.83
C LEU A 71 1.33 -7.83 3.44
N THR A 72 0.30 -8.66 3.63
CA THR A 72 0.52 -10.08 3.92
C THR A 72 1.22 -10.75 2.74
N HIS A 73 1.85 -11.91 2.96
CA HIS A 73 2.48 -12.67 1.88
C HIS A 73 1.52 -12.94 0.71
N ALA A 74 0.27 -13.32 1.01
CA ALA A 74 -0.76 -13.52 -0.01
C ALA A 74 -1.16 -12.22 -0.74
N GLN A 75 -1.28 -11.11 -0.01
CA GLN A 75 -1.58 -9.81 -0.61
C GLN A 75 -0.44 -9.31 -1.50
N TRP A 76 0.81 -9.52 -1.10
CA TRP A 76 1.98 -9.22 -1.93
C TRP A 76 1.91 -10.01 -3.24
N GLU A 77 1.67 -11.32 -3.16
CA GLU A 77 1.55 -12.21 -4.32
C GLU A 77 0.46 -11.79 -5.31
N PHE A 78 -0.76 -11.51 -4.82
CA PHE A 78 -1.85 -11.06 -5.69
C PHE A 78 -1.60 -9.66 -6.25
N THR A 79 -1.02 -8.76 -5.46
CA THR A 79 -0.64 -7.42 -5.93
C THR A 79 0.39 -7.50 -7.04
N VAL A 80 1.43 -8.33 -6.89
CA VAL A 80 2.45 -8.54 -7.92
C VAL A 80 1.85 -9.12 -9.19
N ARG A 81 0.98 -10.13 -9.06
CA ARG A 81 0.27 -10.72 -10.21
C ARG A 81 -0.48 -9.65 -10.99
N ASP A 82 -1.26 -8.81 -10.32
CA ASP A 82 -2.11 -7.83 -10.98
C ASP A 82 -1.32 -6.63 -11.50
N LEU A 83 -0.28 -6.18 -10.78
CA LEU A 83 0.62 -5.12 -11.21
C LEU A 83 1.33 -5.49 -12.51
N LEU A 84 1.85 -6.72 -12.58
CA LEU A 84 2.67 -7.23 -13.69
C LEU A 84 1.86 -7.96 -14.77
N PHE A 85 0.52 -8.03 -14.63
CA PHE A 85 -0.38 -8.75 -15.54
C PHE A 85 0.02 -10.22 -15.77
N LEU A 86 0.41 -10.91 -14.70
CA LEU A 86 0.76 -12.33 -14.75
C LEU A 86 -0.51 -13.18 -14.81
N SER A 87 -0.45 -14.27 -15.58
CA SER A 87 -1.58 -15.22 -15.70
C SER A 87 -1.80 -16.05 -14.43
N THR A 88 -0.78 -16.16 -13.59
CA THR A 88 -0.80 -16.95 -12.35
C THR A 88 -0.10 -16.20 -11.24
N VAL A 89 -0.39 -16.59 -10.01
CA VAL A 89 0.32 -16.11 -8.82
C VAL A 89 1.81 -16.52 -8.92
N PRO A 90 2.76 -15.61 -8.68
CA PRO A 90 4.21 -15.90 -8.75
C PRO A 90 4.68 -17.06 -7.86
N GLY A 91 4.20 -17.10 -6.61
CA GLY A 91 4.59 -18.09 -5.62
C GLY A 91 6.00 -17.91 -5.06
N ASN A 92 6.55 -16.69 -5.12
CA ASN A 92 7.85 -16.34 -4.53
C ASN A 92 7.77 -16.29 -2.99
N SER A 93 6.61 -16.00 -2.43
CA SER A 93 6.38 -15.84 -0.99
C SER A 93 6.53 -17.12 -0.19
N LYS A 94 6.60 -18.28 -0.83
CA LYS A 94 6.95 -19.56 -0.19
C LYS A 94 8.35 -19.54 0.43
N ASN A 95 9.21 -18.63 -0.04
CA ASN A 95 10.57 -18.44 0.46
C ASN A 95 10.63 -17.35 1.54
N PHE A 96 9.52 -16.68 1.85
CA PHE A 96 9.49 -15.64 2.86
C PHE A 96 9.45 -16.29 4.25
N PRO A 97 10.14 -15.72 5.25
CA PRO A 97 9.94 -16.11 6.63
C PRO A 97 8.46 -16.09 7.01
N VAL A 98 8.03 -17.08 7.79
CA VAL A 98 6.62 -17.21 8.19
C VAL A 98 6.25 -16.04 9.10
N ASP A 99 5.18 -15.35 8.76
CA ASP A 99 4.63 -14.30 9.62
C ASP A 99 4.12 -14.89 10.93
N LYS A 100 4.24 -14.13 12.03
CA LYS A 100 3.64 -14.54 13.29
C LYS A 100 2.12 -14.71 13.09
N PRO A 101 1.53 -15.83 13.53
CA PRO A 101 0.10 -16.03 13.37
C PRO A 101 -0.67 -14.97 14.17
N THR A 102 -1.61 -14.32 13.52
CA THR A 102 -2.56 -13.37 14.12
C THR A 102 -3.97 -13.88 13.91
N LYS A 103 -4.95 -13.41 14.69
CA LYS A 103 -6.34 -13.91 14.61
C LYS A 103 -6.95 -13.81 13.22
N PHE A 104 -6.58 -12.76 12.47
CA PHE A 104 -7.11 -12.46 11.14
C PHE A 104 -6.03 -12.41 10.04
N GLY A 105 -4.77 -12.72 10.37
CA GLY A 105 -3.67 -12.78 9.40
C GLY A 105 -3.26 -11.43 8.79
N ASN A 106 -3.82 -10.31 9.24
CA ASN A 106 -3.63 -8.97 8.65
C ASN A 106 -3.33 -7.87 9.69
N ASP A 107 -2.98 -8.27 10.92
CA ASP A 107 -2.65 -7.35 12.00
C ASP A 107 -1.25 -6.75 11.80
N GLY A 108 -1.24 -5.46 11.46
CA GLY A 108 -0.03 -4.70 11.14
C GLY A 108 0.90 -4.46 12.33
N THR A 109 0.41 -4.58 13.57
CA THR A 109 1.23 -4.37 14.78
C THR A 109 2.28 -5.46 15.00
N ASN A 110 2.09 -6.62 14.36
CA ASN A 110 2.92 -7.81 14.54
C ASN A 110 3.82 -8.13 13.34
N PHE A 111 3.83 -7.28 12.31
CA PHE A 111 4.53 -7.51 11.04
C PHE A 111 5.80 -6.66 10.92
N PHE A 112 6.91 -7.20 11.45
CA PHE A 112 8.23 -6.58 11.36
C PHE A 112 9.03 -7.14 10.17
N ILE A 113 9.77 -6.29 9.45
CA ILE A 113 10.72 -6.73 8.43
C ILE A 113 12.03 -7.12 9.12
N SER A 114 12.27 -8.43 9.24
CA SER A 114 13.58 -8.96 9.62
C SER A 114 14.57 -8.82 8.45
N GLY A 115 15.87 -8.92 8.75
CA GLY A 115 16.91 -8.95 7.70
C GLY A 115 16.66 -10.05 6.67
N ASP A 116 16.21 -11.23 7.14
CA ASP A 116 15.87 -12.37 6.27
C ASP A 116 14.65 -12.09 5.39
N LEU A 117 13.62 -11.43 5.93
CA LEU A 117 12.43 -11.08 5.15
C LEU A 117 12.76 -10.01 4.10
N TRP A 118 13.60 -9.03 4.43
CA TRP A 118 14.07 -8.06 3.45
C TRP A 118 14.89 -8.71 2.33
N ALA A 119 15.79 -9.64 2.67
CA ALA A 119 16.53 -10.41 1.68
C ALA A 119 15.59 -11.21 0.76
N ALA A 120 14.56 -11.84 1.34
CA ALA A 120 13.58 -12.60 0.56
C ALA A 120 12.74 -11.70 -0.38
N TYR A 121 12.38 -10.48 0.06
CA TYR A 121 11.73 -9.49 -0.81
C TYR A 121 12.62 -9.05 -1.97
N ARG A 122 13.89 -8.75 -1.70
CA ARG A 122 14.86 -8.40 -2.75
C ARG A 122 15.01 -9.53 -3.76
N ASP A 123 15.26 -10.75 -3.28
CA ASP A 123 15.47 -11.91 -4.15
C ASP A 123 14.22 -12.19 -5.02
N ALA A 124 13.01 -12.02 -4.47
CA ALA A 124 11.77 -12.13 -5.22
C ALA A 124 11.57 -11.00 -6.23
N ALA A 125 11.88 -9.76 -5.86
CA ALA A 125 11.79 -8.60 -6.73
C ALA A 125 12.74 -8.71 -7.93
N GLU A 126 13.99 -9.13 -7.71
CA GLU A 126 14.99 -9.32 -8.75
C GLU A 126 14.62 -10.47 -9.69
N ASP A 127 14.18 -11.62 -9.16
CA ASP A 127 13.71 -12.76 -9.96
C ASP A 127 12.53 -12.39 -10.88
N LEU A 128 11.54 -11.68 -10.34
CA LEU A 128 10.38 -11.24 -11.13
C LEU A 128 10.73 -10.16 -12.14
N ALA A 129 11.57 -9.21 -11.75
CA ALA A 129 12.08 -8.17 -12.63
C ALA A 129 12.83 -8.77 -13.82
N GLU A 130 13.73 -9.73 -13.58
CA GLU A 130 14.48 -10.38 -14.65
C GLU A 130 13.56 -11.20 -15.57
N LYS A 131 12.60 -11.96 -15.01
CA LYS A 131 11.60 -12.71 -15.80
C LYS A 131 10.76 -11.82 -16.70
N VAL A 132 10.27 -10.69 -16.18
CA VAL A 132 9.45 -9.74 -16.94
C VAL A 132 10.30 -8.98 -17.95
N GLY A 133 11.46 -8.47 -17.56
CA GLY A 133 12.36 -7.71 -18.42
C GLY A 133 12.94 -8.53 -19.56
N SER A 134 13.19 -9.82 -19.35
CA SER A 134 13.69 -10.74 -20.39
C SER A 134 12.63 -11.14 -21.43
N ASN A 135 11.37 -10.75 -21.22
CA ASN A 135 10.27 -11.14 -22.09
C ASN A 135 9.50 -9.91 -22.59
N ALA A 136 9.71 -9.56 -23.87
CA ALA A 136 9.04 -8.43 -24.51
C ALA A 136 7.52 -8.51 -24.45
N ASN A 137 6.93 -9.70 -24.56
CA ASN A 137 5.48 -9.85 -24.46
C ASN A 137 4.97 -9.67 -23.03
N ALA A 138 5.81 -9.87 -22.02
CA ALA A 138 5.46 -9.65 -20.63
C ALA A 138 5.51 -8.16 -20.29
N TYR A 139 6.65 -7.49 -20.51
CA TYR A 139 6.78 -6.09 -20.11
C TYR A 139 5.88 -5.16 -20.91
N LYS A 140 5.57 -5.46 -22.18
CA LYS A 140 4.65 -4.65 -23.00
C LYS A 140 3.24 -4.56 -22.41
N LYS A 141 2.77 -5.59 -21.70
CA LYS A 141 1.47 -5.56 -21.00
C LYS A 141 1.40 -4.51 -19.89
N ILE A 142 2.56 -4.12 -19.35
CA ILE A 142 2.67 -3.18 -18.23
C ILE A 142 2.77 -1.74 -18.76
N LEU A 143 3.12 -1.54 -20.03
CA LEU A 143 3.31 -0.22 -20.60
C LEU A 143 1.98 0.48 -20.87
N PRO A 144 1.86 1.79 -20.57
CA PRO A 144 0.71 2.59 -20.99
C PRO A 144 0.74 2.78 -22.51
N SER A 145 -0.21 2.17 -23.23
CA SER A 145 -0.46 2.38 -24.67
C SER A 145 0.81 2.36 -25.55
N ASP A 146 1.73 1.42 -25.29
CA ASP A 146 3.04 1.32 -25.97
C ASP A 146 3.87 2.62 -25.97
N SER A 147 3.66 3.49 -24.98
CA SER A 147 4.39 4.75 -24.86
C SER A 147 5.90 4.52 -24.82
N ALA A 148 6.63 5.26 -25.64
CA ALA A 148 8.09 5.32 -25.60
C ALA A 148 8.61 6.23 -24.47
N ASP A 149 7.76 7.10 -23.92
CA ASP A 149 8.15 8.08 -22.89
C ASP A 149 8.38 7.40 -21.53
N SER A 150 9.65 7.34 -21.12
CA SER A 150 10.07 6.78 -19.85
C SER A 150 9.39 7.45 -18.65
N LYS A 151 9.11 8.77 -18.69
CA LYS A 151 8.46 9.47 -17.57
C LYS A 151 7.03 8.95 -17.38
N THR A 152 6.27 8.83 -18.46
CA THR A 152 4.90 8.28 -18.45
C THR A 152 4.86 6.82 -17.99
N ILE A 153 5.81 5.99 -18.44
CA ILE A 153 5.91 4.59 -18.03
C ILE A 153 6.14 4.48 -16.53
N VAL A 154 7.14 5.19 -16.01
CA VAL A 154 7.48 5.21 -14.58
C VAL A 154 6.27 5.70 -13.78
N ALA A 155 5.68 6.83 -14.16
CA ALA A 155 4.51 7.38 -13.45
C ALA A 155 3.32 6.41 -13.41
N THR A 156 3.05 5.70 -14.51
CA THR A 156 1.94 4.74 -14.60
C THR A 156 2.17 3.54 -13.68
N ILE A 157 3.38 2.97 -13.69
CA ILE A 157 3.74 1.83 -12.84
C ILE A 157 3.70 2.25 -11.37
N LEU A 158 4.28 3.41 -11.03
CA LEU A 158 4.28 3.91 -9.65
C LEU A 158 2.87 4.22 -9.13
N LYS A 159 1.98 4.81 -9.94
CA LYS A 159 0.60 5.10 -9.53
C LYS A 159 -0.11 3.82 -9.07
N ARG A 160 0.06 2.74 -9.85
CA ARG A 160 -0.51 1.42 -9.55
C ARG A 160 0.17 0.76 -8.36
N ALA A 161 1.50 0.75 -8.34
CA ALA A 161 2.29 0.10 -7.31
C ALA A 161 2.20 0.78 -5.94
N TYR A 162 2.10 2.10 -5.89
CA TYR A 162 1.96 2.89 -4.65
C TYR A 162 0.50 3.22 -4.33
N ARG A 163 -0.41 2.91 -5.25
CA ARG A 163 -1.87 2.99 -5.09
C ARG A 163 -2.36 4.39 -4.74
N ARG A 164 -1.66 5.41 -5.26
CA ARG A 164 -1.97 6.84 -5.08
C ARG A 164 -1.38 7.68 -6.21
N PRO A 165 -1.75 8.96 -6.34
CA PRO A 165 -1.04 9.88 -7.21
C PRO A 165 0.44 9.93 -6.82
N VAL A 166 1.29 9.93 -7.84
CA VAL A 166 2.75 9.96 -7.70
C VAL A 166 3.24 11.39 -7.78
N VAL A 167 4.25 11.74 -6.98
CA VAL A 167 4.83 13.08 -7.02
C VAL A 167 6.06 13.12 -7.92
N ASP A 168 6.39 14.28 -8.49
CA ASP A 168 7.50 14.42 -9.46
C ASP A 168 8.85 13.94 -8.92
N LYS A 169 9.08 14.10 -7.61
CA LYS A 169 10.30 13.60 -6.95
C LYS A 169 10.44 12.08 -7.06
N GLU A 170 9.36 11.34 -6.81
CA GLU A 170 9.34 9.87 -6.90
C GLU A 170 9.60 9.41 -8.34
N ILE A 171 9.03 10.11 -9.30
CA ILE A 171 9.25 9.83 -10.72
C ILE A 171 10.73 10.06 -11.08
N ALA A 172 11.32 11.16 -10.63
CA ALA A 172 12.72 11.48 -10.92
C ALA A 172 13.69 10.46 -10.31
N GLU A 173 13.47 10.05 -9.05
CA GLU A 173 14.28 9.04 -8.38
C GLU A 173 14.19 7.67 -9.08
N MET A 174 12.97 7.25 -9.44
CA MET A 174 12.76 5.98 -10.13
C MET A 174 13.24 5.99 -11.58
N LEU A 175 13.19 7.14 -12.26
CA LEU A 175 13.80 7.32 -13.58
C LEU A 175 15.32 7.13 -13.55
N ALA A 176 15.99 7.61 -12.49
CA ALA A 176 17.44 7.42 -12.34
C ALA A 176 17.84 5.95 -12.18
N ILE A 177 16.98 5.13 -11.56
CA ILE A 177 17.16 3.68 -11.47
C ILE A 177 16.82 3.00 -12.80
N TYR A 178 15.68 3.36 -13.40
CA TYR A 178 15.23 2.85 -14.69
C TYR A 178 16.31 3.03 -15.77
N ASN A 179 16.96 4.20 -15.85
CA ASN A 179 18.02 4.47 -16.83
C ASN A 179 19.33 3.68 -16.60
N LYS A 180 19.46 2.97 -15.47
CA LYS A 180 20.61 2.10 -15.15
C LYS A 180 20.32 0.62 -15.42
N GLY A 181 19.23 0.31 -16.13
CA GLY A 181 18.79 -1.05 -16.44
C GLY A 181 19.90 -1.97 -16.92
N SER A 182 20.58 -1.58 -17.99
CA SER A 182 21.67 -2.38 -18.58
C SER A 182 22.86 -2.61 -17.63
N SER A 183 23.06 -1.73 -16.64
CA SER A 183 24.10 -1.91 -15.62
C SER A 183 23.68 -2.91 -14.54
N PHE A 184 22.41 -2.88 -14.12
CA PHE A 184 21.89 -3.77 -13.08
C PHE A 184 21.49 -5.15 -13.61
N PHE A 185 21.05 -5.24 -14.86
CA PHE A 185 20.60 -6.46 -15.53
C PHE A 185 21.35 -6.72 -16.84
N PRO A 186 22.69 -6.93 -16.81
CA PRO A 186 23.50 -7.11 -18.01
C PRO A 186 23.21 -8.42 -18.79
N SER A 187 22.47 -9.35 -18.17
CA SER A 187 21.95 -10.56 -18.81
C SER A 187 20.87 -10.23 -19.86
N ILE A 188 20.09 -9.17 -19.65
CA ILE A 188 19.01 -8.74 -20.55
C ILE A 188 19.60 -7.87 -21.66
N LYS A 189 19.52 -8.36 -22.91
CA LYS A 189 20.09 -7.66 -24.08
C LYS A 189 19.19 -6.57 -24.64
N ASP A 190 17.90 -6.67 -24.40
CA ASP A 190 16.95 -5.61 -24.71
C ASP A 190 17.05 -4.49 -23.68
N GLU A 191 17.51 -3.31 -24.11
CA GLU A 191 17.68 -2.14 -23.24
C GLU A 191 16.36 -1.75 -22.56
N LYS A 192 15.23 -1.82 -23.28
CA LYS A 192 13.92 -1.48 -22.71
C LYS A 192 13.54 -2.48 -21.61
N GLY A 193 13.74 -3.77 -21.88
CA GLY A 193 13.55 -4.85 -20.92
C GLY A 193 14.42 -4.68 -19.67
N ALA A 194 15.69 -4.35 -19.83
CA ALA A 194 16.62 -4.13 -18.72
C ALA A 194 16.22 -2.92 -17.86
N ASN A 195 15.80 -1.82 -18.50
CA ASN A 195 15.33 -0.62 -17.80
C ASN A 195 14.04 -0.88 -17.01
N ILE A 196 13.12 -1.66 -17.57
CA ILE A 196 11.90 -2.10 -16.86
C ILE A 196 12.26 -3.03 -15.71
N ALA A 197 13.18 -3.98 -15.88
CA ALA A 197 13.64 -4.84 -14.80
C ALA A 197 14.20 -4.04 -13.63
N ALA A 198 15.06 -3.04 -13.88
CA ALA A 198 15.59 -2.17 -12.84
C ALA A 198 14.49 -1.40 -12.09
N LEU A 199 13.51 -0.85 -12.82
CA LEU A 199 12.36 -0.19 -12.20
C LEU A 199 11.55 -1.16 -11.33
N LEU A 200 11.18 -2.33 -11.85
CA LEU A 200 10.37 -3.30 -11.12
C LEU A 200 11.09 -3.82 -9.88
N SER A 201 12.39 -4.10 -9.98
CA SER A 201 13.20 -4.53 -8.83
C SER A 201 13.17 -3.48 -7.71
N ALA A 202 13.34 -2.20 -8.03
CA ALA A 202 13.27 -1.14 -7.04
C ALA A 202 11.86 -0.92 -6.48
N VAL A 203 10.84 -0.94 -7.33
CA VAL A 203 9.44 -0.72 -6.93
C VAL A 203 8.96 -1.81 -5.98
N LEU A 204 9.24 -3.08 -6.27
CA LEU A 204 8.77 -4.21 -5.46
C LEU A 204 9.45 -4.30 -4.07
N GLN A 205 10.59 -3.63 -3.91
CA GLN A 205 11.31 -3.51 -2.63
C GLN A 205 10.98 -2.23 -1.87
N SER A 206 10.26 -1.28 -2.48
CA SER A 206 9.95 0.00 -1.89
C SER A 206 8.99 -0.15 -0.70
N PRO A 207 9.20 0.59 0.41
CA PRO A 207 8.22 0.66 1.48
C PRO A 207 6.84 1.12 0.99
N LEU A 208 6.78 1.99 -0.03
CA LEU A 208 5.51 2.45 -0.62
C LEU A 208 4.76 1.34 -1.40
N PHE A 209 5.45 0.27 -1.76
CA PHE A 209 4.84 -0.94 -2.32
C PHE A 209 4.48 -1.95 -1.24
N LEU A 210 5.42 -2.24 -0.33
CA LEU A 210 5.30 -3.25 0.72
C LEU A 210 4.27 -2.89 1.80
N TYR A 211 4.01 -1.60 1.99
CA TYR A 211 3.06 -1.08 2.95
C TYR A 211 1.94 -0.34 2.24
N ARG A 212 0.73 -0.39 2.81
CA ARG A 212 -0.40 0.41 2.34
C ARG A 212 -0.39 1.74 3.10
N SER A 213 -0.41 2.86 2.38
CA SER A 213 -0.66 4.15 3.02
C SER A 213 -2.11 4.19 3.47
N GLU A 214 -2.33 4.44 4.76
CA GLU A 214 -3.64 4.71 5.36
C GLU A 214 -3.42 5.82 6.41
N LEU A 215 -2.89 6.96 5.96
CA LEU A 215 -2.61 8.12 6.81
C LEU A 215 -3.88 8.90 7.10
N GLY A 216 -4.76 9.02 6.09
CA GLY A 216 -5.90 9.90 6.14
C GLY A 216 -5.54 11.35 6.46
N LYS A 217 -6.58 12.18 6.63
CA LYS A 217 -6.46 13.53 7.19
C LYS A 217 -6.99 13.51 8.62
N ALA A 218 -6.16 13.88 9.58
CA ALA A 218 -6.57 13.97 10.99
C ALA A 218 -7.75 14.95 11.16
N GLY A 219 -8.78 14.51 11.86
CA GLY A 219 -9.91 15.28 12.34
C GLY A 219 -9.72 15.74 13.79
N GLU A 220 -10.67 16.52 14.30
CA GLU A 220 -10.60 17.14 15.63
C GLU A 220 -10.81 16.13 16.78
N ASP A 221 -11.56 15.04 16.54
CA ASP A 221 -11.98 14.07 17.57
C ASP A 221 -11.39 12.66 17.34
N GLU A 222 -10.07 12.49 17.47
CA GLU A 222 -9.39 11.19 17.26
C GLU A 222 -9.95 10.44 16.03
N SER A 223 -10.13 11.15 14.92
CA SER A 223 -10.67 10.59 13.69
C SER A 223 -9.74 10.89 12.54
N ALA A 224 -9.74 10.04 11.52
CA ALA A 224 -9.07 10.32 10.27
C ALA A 224 -10.01 10.07 9.10
N THR A 225 -10.04 11.01 8.16
CA THR A 225 -10.77 10.83 6.90
C THR A 225 -9.84 10.23 5.87
N LEU A 226 -10.15 9.04 5.36
CA LEU A 226 -9.37 8.44 4.28
C LEU A 226 -9.53 9.25 3.00
N SER A 227 -8.44 9.42 2.28
CA SER A 227 -8.49 9.89 0.89
C SER A 227 -9.19 8.89 -0.01
N GLU A 228 -9.59 9.33 -1.19
CA GLU A 228 -10.26 8.52 -2.21
C GLU A 228 -9.46 7.27 -2.59
N TYR A 229 -8.13 7.42 -2.65
CA TYR A 229 -7.20 6.35 -2.96
C TYR A 229 -6.97 5.37 -1.81
N GLU A 230 -6.96 5.87 -0.57
CA GLU A 230 -6.88 5.02 0.61
C GLU A 230 -8.15 4.20 0.79
N LEU A 231 -9.31 4.80 0.52
CA LEU A 231 -10.59 4.10 0.52
C LEU A 231 -10.64 3.03 -0.58
N ALA A 232 -10.23 3.35 -1.81
CA ALA A 232 -10.14 2.40 -2.91
C ALA A 232 -9.22 1.22 -2.56
N SER A 233 -8.06 1.51 -1.99
CA SER A 233 -7.10 0.50 -1.54
C SER A 233 -7.70 -0.38 -0.44
N ARG A 234 -8.30 0.21 0.58
CA ARG A 234 -8.87 -0.52 1.71
C ARG A 234 -9.99 -1.45 1.26
N LEU A 235 -10.87 -0.99 0.36
CA LEU A 235 -11.94 -1.80 -0.23
C LEU A 235 -11.38 -2.97 -1.04
N SER A 236 -10.42 -2.69 -1.92
CA SER A 236 -9.79 -3.67 -2.80
C SER A 236 -9.12 -4.81 -2.02
N TYR A 237 -8.35 -4.47 -0.98
CA TYR A 237 -7.70 -5.46 -0.13
C TYR A 237 -8.70 -6.23 0.74
N ALA A 238 -9.82 -5.63 1.14
CA ALA A 238 -10.86 -6.31 1.89
C ALA A 238 -11.64 -7.35 1.07
N ILE A 239 -11.86 -7.10 -0.23
CA ILE A 239 -12.69 -7.97 -1.08
C ILE A 239 -11.87 -9.05 -1.79
N TRP A 240 -10.74 -8.69 -2.41
CA TRP A 240 -9.98 -9.62 -3.25
C TRP A 240 -8.47 -9.65 -2.98
N ASN A 241 -8.02 -9.05 -1.87
CA ASN A 241 -6.63 -9.11 -1.40
C ASN A 241 -5.58 -8.58 -2.39
N SER A 242 -5.92 -7.61 -3.25
CA SER A 242 -4.97 -7.00 -4.21
C SER A 242 -5.12 -5.49 -4.29
N MET A 243 -4.28 -4.85 -5.11
CA MET A 243 -4.37 -3.43 -5.46
C MET A 243 -5.70 -3.09 -6.16
N PRO A 244 -6.15 -1.82 -6.11
CA PRO A 244 -7.34 -1.37 -6.83
C PRO A 244 -7.28 -1.72 -8.32
N ASP A 245 -8.42 -2.10 -8.88
CA ASP A 245 -8.55 -2.31 -10.32
C ASP A 245 -8.72 -0.96 -11.05
N ALA A 246 -8.84 -1.01 -12.38
CA ALA A 246 -9.00 0.20 -13.18
C ALA A 246 -10.27 1.00 -12.83
N ALA A 247 -11.36 0.32 -12.46
CA ALA A 247 -12.61 0.96 -12.09
C ALA A 247 -12.49 1.70 -10.75
N LEU A 248 -11.85 1.09 -9.74
CA LEU A 248 -11.59 1.72 -8.46
C LEU A 248 -10.57 2.86 -8.56
N PHE A 249 -9.51 2.72 -9.36
CA PHE A 249 -8.61 3.85 -9.61
C PHE A 249 -9.32 5.01 -10.28
N LYS A 250 -10.18 4.73 -11.27
CA LYS A 250 -11.00 5.77 -11.90
C LYS A 250 -11.94 6.44 -10.90
N ALA A 251 -12.60 5.66 -10.04
CA ALA A 251 -13.50 6.18 -9.03
C ALA A 251 -12.78 7.02 -7.96
N ALA A 252 -11.52 6.71 -7.68
CA ALA A 252 -10.66 7.53 -6.84
C ALA A 252 -10.23 8.82 -7.56
N ASP A 253 -9.85 8.73 -8.84
CA ASP A 253 -9.49 9.89 -9.68
C ASP A 253 -10.61 10.93 -9.80
N ASP A 254 -11.84 10.48 -10.02
CA ASP A 254 -13.01 11.36 -10.21
C ASP A 254 -13.82 11.60 -8.93
N LYS A 255 -13.31 11.12 -7.79
CA LYS A 255 -13.93 11.20 -6.46
C LYS A 255 -15.32 10.57 -6.35
N SER A 256 -15.77 9.79 -7.34
CA SER A 256 -17.05 9.10 -7.26
C SER A 256 -17.09 8.03 -6.19
N ILE A 257 -15.93 7.53 -5.73
CA ILE A 257 -15.84 6.57 -4.63
C ILE A 257 -16.37 7.11 -3.29
N LEU A 258 -16.43 8.44 -3.12
CA LEU A 258 -16.98 9.08 -1.92
C LEU A 258 -18.50 9.26 -1.97
N LYS A 259 -19.14 9.02 -3.12
CA LYS A 259 -20.58 9.24 -3.27
C LYS A 259 -21.35 8.05 -2.72
N THR A 260 -21.99 8.23 -1.57
CA THR A 260 -23.04 7.31 -1.13
C THR A 260 -24.19 7.41 -2.11
N ARG A 261 -24.59 6.29 -2.72
CA ARG A 261 -25.80 6.25 -3.55
C ARG A 261 -26.97 6.55 -2.62
N ALA A 262 -27.52 7.76 -2.67
CA ALA A 262 -28.74 8.10 -1.94
C ALA A 262 -29.78 7.04 -2.28
N SER A 263 -30.25 6.30 -1.28
CA SER A 263 -31.25 5.26 -1.47
C SER A 263 -32.52 5.93 -2.02
N PRO A 264 -33.08 5.49 -3.17
CA PRO A 264 -34.36 5.98 -3.65
C PRO A 264 -35.47 5.38 -2.77
N GLY A 265 -35.64 5.93 -1.56
CA GLY A 265 -36.50 5.36 -0.52
C GLY A 265 -37.36 6.36 0.24
N GLU A 266 -37.24 7.67 0.01
CA GLU A 266 -38.11 8.66 0.64
C GLU A 266 -39.28 9.02 -0.30
N ARG A 267 -40.10 8.03 -0.66
CA ARG A 267 -41.46 8.36 -1.10
C ARG A 267 -42.24 8.80 0.14
N ARG A 268 -42.35 10.12 0.30
CA ARG A 268 -43.29 10.73 1.24
C ARG A 268 -44.68 10.18 0.95
N HIS A 269 -45.17 9.32 1.83
CA HIS A 269 -46.59 9.05 1.94
C HIS A 269 -47.20 10.27 2.65
N THR A 270 -47.76 11.17 1.85
CA THR A 270 -48.87 12.03 2.27
C THR A 270 -50.16 11.25 2.16
#